data_AF-A0A4D4LIL8-F1
#
_entry.id   AF-A0A4D4LIL8-F1
#
_cell.length_a   1.000
_cell.length_b   1.000
_cell.length_c   1.000
_cell.angle_alpha   90.00
_cell.angle_beta   90.00
_cell.angle_gamma   90.00
#
_symmetry.space_group_name_H-M   'P 1'
#
loop_
_entity.id
_entity.type
_entity.pdbx_description
1 polymer ?
#
loop_
_entity_poly.entity_id
_entity_poly.type
_entity_poly.pdbx_seq_one_letter_code
_entity_poly.pdbx_strand_id
1 'polypeptide(L)'
;MASVDPLSALLSGIRAEGSVVSHAVLEAPWTIRFVDGAPLTMVSVLRGGGILLLPDGAEQAVGVGDTAIVRSPDTFHLVDQPATLDRPHVEYEIACFAADAECAAQDLGGIRWGNEPDRATALIVGAYRASGHRHERLLRALPPVLVINEDTEVCAWLETAAADAALRSAGSQALMDRLLDWALVCTLRTWFDRAGSEAPTGIAAWPTRSSAPLSKPSTPGPPRDGR
;
A
#
# COMPACT_ATOMS: atom_id res chain seq x y z
N MET A 1 27.27 -1.34 16.98
CA MET A 1 26.34 -1.49 15.84
C MET A 1 24.95 -1.16 16.34
N ALA A 2 24.30 -0.13 15.80
CA ALA A 2 22.91 0.16 16.15
C ALA A 2 22.06 -1.08 15.80
N SER A 3 21.22 -1.56 16.72
CA SER A 3 20.28 -2.64 16.41
C SER A 3 19.38 -2.15 15.28
N VAL A 4 19.29 -2.92 14.19
CA VAL A 4 18.33 -2.65 13.11
C VAL A 4 16.95 -2.54 13.73
N ASP A 5 16.22 -1.48 13.40
CA ASP A 5 14.84 -1.30 13.86
C ASP A 5 13.99 -2.52 13.44
N PRO A 6 13.13 -3.07 14.33
CA PRO A 6 12.34 -4.26 14.04
C PRO A 6 11.52 -4.16 12.75
N LEU A 7 10.99 -2.97 12.43
CA LEU A 7 10.25 -2.76 11.19
C LEU A 7 11.16 -2.90 9.96
N SER A 8 12.33 -2.26 10.00
CA SER A 8 13.36 -2.38 8.97
C SER A 8 13.79 -3.84 8.75
N ALA A 9 13.88 -4.63 9.82
CA ALA A 9 14.19 -6.06 9.72
C ALA A 9 13.05 -6.87 9.08
N LEU A 10 11.78 -6.56 9.39
CA LEU A 10 10.60 -7.21 8.81
C LEU A 10 10.42 -6.85 7.32
N LEU A 11 10.63 -5.58 6.97
CA LEU A 11 10.47 -5.07 5.61
C LEU A 11 11.65 -5.39 4.70
N SER A 12 12.83 -5.72 5.24
CA SER A 12 14.05 -6.00 4.46
C SER A 12 13.90 -7.10 3.41
N GLY A 13 12.91 -7.99 3.57
CA GLY A 13 12.60 -9.04 2.61
C GLY A 13 11.50 -8.68 1.61
N ILE A 14 10.61 -7.73 1.91
CA ILE A 14 9.44 -7.47 1.08
C ILE A 14 9.87 -6.60 -0.08
N ARG A 15 9.69 -7.14 -1.26
CA ARG A 15 9.94 -6.45 -2.52
C ARG A 15 8.71 -6.68 -3.37
N ALA A 16 8.23 -5.61 -3.99
CA ALA A 16 7.57 -5.70 -5.27
C ALA A 16 8.50 -6.50 -6.20
N GLU A 17 8.08 -7.72 -6.56
CA GLU A 17 8.77 -8.58 -7.52
C GLU A 17 7.70 -9.05 -8.49
N GLY A 18 7.68 -8.45 -9.68
CA GLY A 18 6.60 -8.63 -10.65
C GLY A 18 5.35 -7.81 -10.32
N SER A 19 5.51 -6.64 -9.69
CA SER A 19 4.35 -5.78 -9.40
C SER A 19 3.76 -5.27 -10.70
N VAL A 20 2.52 -5.66 -10.99
CA VAL A 20 1.79 -5.11 -12.12
C VAL A 20 1.06 -3.89 -11.61
N VAL A 21 1.65 -2.72 -11.89
CA VAL A 21 0.91 -1.47 -11.74
C VAL A 21 -0.04 -1.35 -12.91
N SER A 22 -1.29 -1.72 -12.63
CA SER A 22 -2.42 -1.22 -13.39
C SER A 22 -2.89 0.06 -12.72
N HIS A 23 -2.49 1.20 -13.28
CA HIS A 23 -3.28 2.39 -13.08
C HIS A 23 -4.56 2.23 -13.89
N ALA A 24 -5.62 1.77 -13.23
CA ALA A 24 -6.89 1.53 -13.88
C ALA A 24 -7.78 2.75 -13.67
N VAL A 25 -8.28 3.31 -14.77
CA VAL A 25 -9.34 4.32 -14.77
C VAL A 25 -10.64 3.60 -15.11
N LEU A 26 -11.54 3.53 -14.13
CA LEU A 26 -12.72 2.68 -14.18
C LEU A 26 -13.99 3.53 -14.23
N GLU A 27 -14.79 3.37 -15.29
CA GLU A 27 -16.10 3.98 -15.41
C GLU A 27 -17.17 3.01 -14.87
N ALA A 28 -17.99 3.48 -13.92
CA ALA A 28 -19.03 2.66 -13.31
C ALA A 28 -20.09 2.22 -14.34
N PRO A 29 -20.63 0.99 -14.25
CA PRO A 29 -20.35 -0.04 -13.24
C PRO A 29 -19.18 -0.95 -13.61
N TRP A 30 -18.28 -1.19 -12.64
CA TRP A 30 -17.08 -2.02 -12.82
C TRP A 30 -16.81 -2.94 -11.63
N THR A 31 -16.08 -4.02 -11.90
CA THR A 31 -15.50 -4.92 -10.90
C THR A 31 -14.06 -5.25 -11.26
N ILE A 32 -13.21 -5.41 -10.25
CA ILE A 32 -11.87 -5.97 -10.39
C ILE A 32 -11.84 -7.27 -9.60
N ARG A 33 -11.46 -8.36 -10.26
CA ARG A 33 -11.24 -9.66 -9.64
C ARG A 33 -9.75 -9.93 -9.53
N PHE A 34 -9.26 -10.15 -8.30
CA PHE A 34 -7.86 -10.40 -8.00
C PHE A 34 -7.64 -11.91 -7.89
N VAL A 35 -6.89 -12.50 -8.82
CA VAL A 35 -6.64 -13.96 -8.89
C VAL A 35 -5.15 -14.31 -8.93
N ASP A 36 -4.29 -13.34 -8.62
CA ASP A 36 -2.84 -13.48 -8.68
C ASP A 36 -2.25 -14.45 -7.63
N GLY A 37 -3.02 -14.84 -6.60
CA GLY A 37 -2.52 -15.68 -5.52
C GLY A 37 -1.47 -14.98 -4.65
N ALA A 38 -1.38 -13.65 -4.71
CA ALA A 38 -0.39 -12.88 -3.99
C ALA A 38 -0.67 -12.97 -2.48
N PRO A 39 0.32 -13.26 -1.63
CA PRO A 39 0.11 -13.27 -0.18
C PRO A 39 -0.19 -11.87 0.38
N LEU A 40 0.08 -10.82 -0.39
CA LEU A 40 -0.17 -9.43 -0.03
C LEU A 40 -0.46 -8.60 -1.29
N THR A 41 -1.58 -7.89 -1.30
CA THR A 41 -1.96 -6.95 -2.37
C THR A 41 -2.24 -5.59 -1.76
N MET A 42 -1.64 -4.55 -2.32
CA MET A 42 -1.87 -3.16 -1.98
C MET A 42 -2.75 -2.50 -3.04
N VAL A 43 -3.74 -1.73 -2.61
CA VAL A 43 -4.63 -0.95 -3.47
C VAL A 43 -4.68 0.48 -2.92
N SER A 44 -4.11 1.43 -3.64
CA SER A 44 -4.16 2.86 -3.32
C SER A 44 -5.19 3.54 -4.20
N VAL A 45 -6.18 4.20 -3.59
CA VAL A 45 -7.25 4.92 -4.29
C VAL A 45 -6.85 6.39 -4.49
N LEU A 46 -6.64 6.76 -5.74
CA LEU A 46 -6.25 8.13 -6.11
C LEU A 46 -7.46 9.00 -6.43
N ARG A 47 -8.51 8.39 -6.97
CA ARG A 47 -9.80 9.04 -7.30
C ARG A 47 -10.93 8.04 -7.19
N GLY A 48 -12.13 8.50 -6.84
CA GLY A 48 -13.31 7.65 -6.69
C GLY A 48 -13.21 6.74 -5.45
N GLY A 49 -13.53 5.46 -5.63
CA GLY A 49 -13.54 4.49 -4.54
C GLY A 49 -14.35 3.26 -4.90
N GLY A 50 -14.52 2.39 -3.93
CA GLY A 50 -15.28 1.16 -4.08
C GLY A 50 -15.35 0.37 -2.78
N ILE A 51 -15.72 -0.90 -2.91
CA ILE A 51 -15.86 -1.81 -1.78
C ILE A 51 -15.07 -3.07 -2.09
N LEU A 52 -14.13 -3.38 -1.20
CA LEU A 52 -13.42 -4.66 -1.19
C LEU A 52 -14.37 -5.72 -0.66
N LEU A 53 -14.58 -6.77 -1.45
CA LEU A 53 -15.33 -7.96 -1.07
C LEU A 53 -14.34 -9.11 -0.85
N LEU A 54 -14.22 -9.54 0.39
CA LEU A 54 -13.23 -10.53 0.82
C LEU A 54 -13.82 -11.95 0.78
N PRO A 55 -12.96 -13.00 0.72
CA PRO A 55 -13.41 -14.39 0.67
C PRO A 55 -14.22 -14.83 1.89
N ASP A 56 -14.00 -14.20 3.05
CA ASP A 56 -14.73 -14.44 4.29
C ASP A 56 -16.09 -13.71 4.36
N GLY A 57 -16.46 -13.01 3.28
CA GLY A 57 -17.68 -12.22 3.18
C GLY A 57 -17.60 -10.84 3.85
N ALA A 58 -16.44 -10.46 4.39
CA ALA A 58 -16.27 -9.11 4.92
C ALA A 58 -16.20 -8.08 3.78
N GLU A 59 -16.84 -6.94 4.02
CA GLU A 59 -16.85 -5.80 3.11
C GLU A 59 -16.05 -4.66 3.72
N GLN A 60 -15.17 -4.05 2.92
CA GLN A 60 -14.38 -2.89 3.34
C GLN A 60 -14.46 -1.79 2.28
N ALA A 61 -15.11 -0.69 2.64
CA ALA A 61 -15.15 0.50 1.80
C ALA A 61 -13.75 1.15 1.73
N VAL A 62 -13.38 1.62 0.54
CA VAL A 62 -12.15 2.37 0.27
C VAL A 62 -12.50 3.57 -0.60
N GLY A 63 -11.98 4.74 -0.23
CA GLY A 63 -12.21 5.99 -0.95
C GLY A 63 -10.90 6.72 -1.25
N VAL A 64 -11.01 7.87 -1.92
CA VAL A 64 -9.85 8.72 -2.24
C VAL A 64 -8.94 8.94 -1.02
N GLY A 65 -7.65 8.69 -1.21
CA GLY A 65 -6.64 8.81 -0.16
C GLY A 65 -6.42 7.53 0.63
N ASP A 66 -7.30 6.53 0.51
CA ASP A 66 -7.14 5.26 1.21
C ASP A 66 -6.14 4.37 0.47
N THR A 67 -5.21 3.80 1.24
CA THR A 67 -4.41 2.65 0.84
C THR A 67 -4.84 1.44 1.64
N ALA A 68 -5.37 0.44 0.94
CA ALA A 68 -5.74 -0.85 1.49
C ALA A 68 -4.64 -1.88 1.25
N ILE A 69 -4.34 -2.69 2.25
CA ILE A 69 -3.46 -3.85 2.18
C ILE A 69 -4.31 -5.07 2.50
N VAL A 70 -4.46 -5.96 1.52
CA VAL A 70 -5.18 -7.23 1.64
C VAL A 70 -4.16 -8.34 1.84
N ARG A 71 -4.30 -9.07 2.94
CA ARG A 71 -3.47 -10.22 3.29
C ARG A 71 -4.22 -11.51 3.03
N SER A 72 -4.34 -11.90 1.77
CA SER A 72 -4.87 -13.20 1.40
C SER A 72 -4.38 -13.62 0.02
N PRO A 73 -3.93 -14.88 -0.16
CA PRO A 73 -3.73 -15.45 -1.48
C PRO A 73 -5.04 -15.85 -2.16
N ASP A 74 -6.16 -15.82 -1.44
CA ASP A 74 -7.47 -16.19 -2.00
C ASP A 74 -8.03 -15.06 -2.87
N THR A 75 -8.85 -15.43 -3.84
CA THR A 75 -9.51 -14.47 -4.73
C THR A 75 -10.43 -13.53 -3.98
N PHE A 76 -10.26 -12.24 -4.21
CA PHE A 76 -11.14 -11.19 -3.70
C PHE A 76 -11.52 -10.21 -4.82
N HIS A 77 -12.48 -9.33 -4.54
CA HIS A 77 -12.97 -8.35 -5.50
C HIS A 77 -12.87 -6.93 -4.97
N LEU A 78 -12.73 -5.98 -5.89
CA LEU A 78 -13.05 -4.57 -5.65
C LEU A 78 -14.18 -4.18 -6.60
N VAL A 79 -15.27 -3.65 -6.07
CA VAL A 79 -16.46 -3.30 -6.84
C VAL A 79 -16.84 -1.84 -6.65
N ASP A 80 -17.41 -1.21 -7.67
CA ASP A 80 -17.98 0.15 -7.57
C ASP A 80 -19.04 0.26 -6.46
N GLN A 81 -19.96 -0.72 -6.40
CA GLN A 81 -21.03 -0.84 -5.40
C GLN A 81 -21.33 -2.32 -5.16
N PRO A 82 -21.89 -2.72 -3.99
CA PRO A 82 -22.12 -4.14 -3.68
C PRO A 82 -23.05 -4.80 -4.70
N ALA A 83 -24.10 -4.07 -5.12
CA ALA A 83 -25.06 -4.52 -6.11
C ALA A 83 -24.49 -4.60 -7.54
N THR A 84 -23.22 -4.23 -7.78
CA THR A 84 -22.62 -4.30 -9.11
C THR A 84 -22.52 -5.74 -9.62
N LEU A 85 -22.34 -6.72 -8.74
CA LEU A 85 -22.27 -8.13 -9.14
C LEU A 85 -23.61 -8.66 -9.69
N ASP A 86 -24.73 -8.04 -9.36
CA ASP A 86 -26.07 -8.46 -9.78
C ASP A 86 -26.55 -7.82 -11.10
N ARG A 87 -25.73 -6.94 -11.71
CA ARG A 87 -26.07 -6.18 -12.91
C ARG A 87 -24.97 -6.31 -13.98
N PRO A 88 -25.27 -6.02 -15.26
CA PRO A 88 -24.23 -5.92 -16.29
C PRO A 88 -23.15 -4.91 -15.87
N HIS A 89 -21.89 -5.32 -15.92
CA HIS A 89 -20.74 -4.51 -15.53
C HIS A 89 -19.51 -4.90 -16.36
N VAL A 90 -18.49 -4.04 -16.34
CA VAL A 90 -17.17 -4.36 -16.90
C VAL A 90 -16.36 -5.07 -15.82
N GLU A 91 -15.96 -6.32 -16.07
CA GLU A 91 -15.06 -7.06 -15.19
C GLU A 91 -13.61 -6.92 -15.69
N TYR A 92 -12.73 -6.55 -14.79
CA TYR A 92 -11.28 -6.55 -14.98
C TYR A 92 -10.66 -7.66 -14.13
N GLU A 93 -9.60 -8.28 -14.62
CA GLU A 93 -8.87 -9.32 -13.89
C GLU A 93 -7.42 -8.87 -13.63
N ILE A 94 -6.93 -9.11 -12.41
CA ILE A 94 -5.52 -8.93 -12.04
C ILE A 94 -4.96 -10.30 -11.65
N ALA A 95 -4.09 -10.84 -12.50
CA ALA A 95 -3.54 -12.20 -12.44
C ALA A 95 -2.02 -12.23 -12.67
N CYS A 96 -1.24 -11.56 -11.81
CA CYS A 96 0.16 -11.23 -12.06
C CYS A 96 1.16 -12.39 -11.92
N PHE A 97 0.80 -13.50 -11.27
CA PHE A 97 1.73 -14.60 -10.96
C PHE A 97 1.36 -15.95 -11.61
N ALA A 98 0.44 -15.97 -12.59
CA ALA A 98 0.06 -17.19 -13.28
C ALA A 98 1.24 -17.75 -14.12
N ALA A 99 1.52 -19.05 -13.97
CA ALA A 99 2.75 -19.72 -14.45
C ALA A 99 3.00 -19.70 -15.97
N ASP A 100 2.03 -19.26 -16.78
CA ASP A 100 2.10 -19.20 -18.26
C ASP A 100 1.81 -17.80 -18.83
N ALA A 101 1.65 -16.78 -17.98
CA ALA A 101 1.51 -15.42 -18.47
C ALA A 101 2.90 -14.80 -18.63
N GLU A 102 3.42 -14.76 -19.86
CA GLU A 102 4.08 -13.52 -20.27
C GLU A 102 3.15 -12.41 -19.78
N CYS A 103 3.62 -11.52 -18.89
CA CYS A 103 2.89 -10.33 -18.45
C CYS A 103 2.66 -9.44 -19.67
N ALA A 104 1.85 -9.91 -20.58
CA ALA A 104 1.23 -9.11 -21.56
C ALA A 104 0.24 -8.31 -20.72
N ALA A 105 0.53 -7.02 -20.59
CA ALA A 105 -0.47 -5.99 -20.45
C ALA A 105 -1.48 -6.04 -21.63
N GLN A 106 -1.95 -7.24 -21.98
CA GLN A 106 -2.99 -7.51 -22.94
C GLN A 106 -4.29 -7.23 -22.19
N ASP A 107 -4.93 -6.17 -22.65
CA ASP A 107 -6.25 -5.66 -22.24
C ASP A 107 -6.40 -4.92 -20.90
N LEU A 108 -5.39 -4.11 -20.58
CA LEU A 108 -5.65 -2.81 -19.94
C LEU A 108 -5.45 -1.67 -20.95
N GLY A 109 -6.04 -1.80 -22.14
CA GLY A 109 -5.98 -0.84 -23.26
C GLY A 109 -6.62 0.53 -22.99
N GLY A 110 -6.72 0.95 -21.73
CA GLY A 110 -7.37 2.17 -21.28
C GLY A 110 -6.55 3.00 -20.29
N ILE A 111 -5.27 2.67 -20.03
CA ILE A 111 -4.39 3.51 -19.20
C ILE A 111 -4.14 4.83 -19.94
N ARG A 112 -4.99 5.82 -19.70
CA ARG A 112 -4.74 7.22 -20.03
C ARG A 112 -4.33 7.92 -18.75
N TRP A 113 -3.28 8.71 -18.85
CA TRP A 113 -2.82 9.58 -17.76
C TRP A 113 -3.13 11.02 -18.14
N GLY A 114 -3.92 11.70 -17.31
CA GLY A 114 -4.03 13.16 -17.30
C GLY A 114 -5.08 13.78 -18.22
N ASN A 115 -6.08 13.02 -18.70
CA ASN A 115 -7.18 13.62 -19.47
C ASN A 115 -8.55 12.93 -19.29
N GLU A 116 -8.78 12.31 -18.13
CA GLU A 116 -9.94 11.45 -17.86
C GLU A 116 -11.04 12.19 -17.10
N PRO A 117 -12.32 11.84 -17.32
CA PRO A 117 -13.43 12.50 -16.65
C PRO A 117 -13.32 12.38 -15.12
N ASP A 118 -13.69 13.45 -14.43
CA ASP A 118 -13.64 13.61 -12.96
C ASP A 118 -14.41 12.53 -12.17
N ARG A 119 -15.21 11.71 -12.87
CA ARG A 119 -16.06 10.64 -12.30
C ARG A 119 -15.45 9.25 -12.32
N ALA A 120 -14.30 9.06 -12.96
CA ALA A 120 -13.70 7.74 -13.04
C ALA A 120 -12.91 7.40 -11.76
N THR A 121 -12.91 6.12 -11.37
CA THR A 121 -12.09 5.63 -10.25
C THR A 121 -10.69 5.35 -10.73
N ALA A 122 -9.68 5.90 -10.05
CA ALA A 122 -8.27 5.74 -10.37
C ALA A 122 -7.56 5.03 -9.21
N LEU A 123 -6.89 3.92 -9.51
CA LEU A 123 -6.26 3.05 -8.52
C LEU A 123 -4.80 2.79 -8.89
N ILE A 124 -3.93 2.63 -7.90
CA ILE A 124 -2.64 1.95 -8.06
C ILE A 124 -2.72 0.62 -7.31
N VAL A 125 -2.43 -0.47 -8.00
CA VAL A 125 -2.39 -1.81 -7.42
C VAL A 125 -0.95 -2.33 -7.43
N GLY A 126 -0.52 -2.90 -6.31
CA GLY A 126 0.74 -3.61 -6.19
C GLY A 126 0.55 -4.98 -5.56
N ALA A 127 0.94 -6.03 -6.28
CA ALA A 127 0.98 -7.39 -5.75
C ALA A 127 2.40 -7.75 -5.28
N TYR A 128 2.53 -8.35 -4.11
CA TYR A 128 3.83 -8.66 -3.51
C TYR A 128 3.99 -10.17 -3.30
N ARG A 129 5.10 -10.72 -3.79
CA ARG A 129 5.50 -12.09 -3.45
C ARG A 129 6.18 -12.10 -2.09
N ALA A 130 5.84 -13.10 -1.28
CA ALA A 130 6.56 -13.40 -0.06
C ALA A 130 7.53 -14.57 -0.32
N SER A 131 8.83 -14.32 -0.28
CA SER A 131 9.86 -15.36 -0.37
C SER A 131 10.66 -15.45 0.93
N GLY A 132 10.30 -16.43 1.76
CA GLY A 132 11.08 -16.83 2.96
C GLY A 132 10.44 -16.52 4.32
N HIS A 133 11.02 -17.11 5.38
CA HIS A 133 10.45 -17.16 6.74
C HIS A 133 10.24 -15.80 7.44
N ARG A 134 10.89 -14.73 6.97
CA ARG A 134 10.76 -13.39 7.57
C ARG A 134 9.45 -12.71 7.20
N HIS A 135 8.96 -12.94 5.98
CA HIS A 135 7.70 -12.38 5.47
C HIS A 135 6.48 -12.96 6.17
N GLU A 136 6.50 -14.26 6.47
CA GLU A 136 5.45 -14.93 7.24
C GLU A 136 5.22 -14.30 8.62
N ARG A 137 6.24 -13.67 9.22
CA ARG A 137 6.09 -12.96 10.49
C ARG A 137 5.35 -11.64 10.32
N LEU A 138 5.66 -10.86 9.28
CA LEU A 138 4.89 -9.65 8.99
C LEU A 138 3.45 -10.01 8.64
N LEU A 139 3.26 -10.96 7.73
CA LEU A 139 1.92 -11.40 7.33
C LEU A 139 1.10 -11.83 8.57
N ARG A 140 1.66 -12.61 9.49
CA ARG A 140 0.94 -12.96 10.74
C ARG A 140 0.59 -11.78 11.65
N ALA A 141 1.32 -10.68 11.57
CA ALA A 141 1.06 -9.50 12.39
C ALA A 141 -0.03 -8.60 11.81
N LEU A 142 -0.27 -8.68 10.50
CA LEU A 142 -1.25 -7.85 9.82
C LEU A 142 -2.67 -8.41 9.95
N PRO A 143 -3.68 -7.54 10.12
CA PRO A 143 -5.07 -7.95 9.97
C PRO A 143 -5.32 -8.50 8.55
N PRO A 144 -6.43 -9.24 8.30
CA PRO A 144 -6.79 -9.71 6.97
C PRO A 144 -6.88 -8.56 5.94
N VAL A 145 -7.42 -7.41 6.36
CA VAL A 145 -7.37 -6.15 5.62
C VAL A 145 -6.99 -5.01 6.55
N LEU A 146 -6.09 -4.17 6.04
CA LEU A 146 -5.64 -2.93 6.67
C LEU A 146 -5.98 -1.78 5.73
N VAL A 147 -6.67 -0.74 6.21
CA VAL A 147 -6.90 0.49 5.44
C VAL A 147 -6.30 1.67 6.19
N ILE A 148 -5.48 2.45 5.49
CA ILE A 148 -4.90 3.69 5.99
C ILE A 148 -5.30 4.81 5.06
N ASN A 149 -5.95 5.83 5.60
CA ASN A 149 -6.08 7.12 4.94
C ASN A 149 -4.72 7.82 4.97
N GLU A 150 -4.14 8.00 3.79
CA GLU A 150 -2.88 8.68 3.53
C GLU A 150 -3.10 10.18 3.30
N ASP A 151 -2.06 10.98 3.51
CA ASP A 151 -2.13 12.41 3.21
C ASP A 151 -2.35 12.64 1.71
N THR A 152 -3.23 13.57 1.37
CA THR A 152 -3.47 13.99 -0.01
C THR A 152 -2.19 14.38 -0.77
N GLU A 153 -1.18 14.95 -0.10
CA GLU A 153 0.12 15.25 -0.70
C GLU A 153 0.90 13.99 -1.08
N VAL A 154 0.83 12.95 -0.25
CA VAL A 154 1.45 11.64 -0.51
C VAL A 154 0.78 10.97 -1.71
N CYS A 155 -0.56 11.02 -1.78
CA CYS A 155 -1.31 10.48 -2.90
C CYS A 155 -0.99 11.21 -4.22
N ALA A 156 -0.95 12.54 -4.22
CA ALA A 156 -0.61 13.34 -5.40
C ALA A 156 0.82 13.08 -5.90
N TRP A 157 1.77 12.94 -4.96
CA TRP A 157 3.15 12.57 -5.29
C TRP A 157 3.22 11.16 -5.87
N LEU A 158 2.52 10.18 -5.29
CA LEU A 158 2.46 8.81 -5.76
C LEU A 158 1.88 8.73 -7.18
N GLU A 159 0.78 9.43 -7.44
CA GLU A 159 0.14 9.54 -8.77
C GLU A 159 1.12 10.13 -9.79
N THR A 160 1.79 11.22 -9.44
CA THR A 160 2.75 11.90 -10.34
C THR A 160 3.97 11.01 -10.64
N ALA A 161 4.51 10.33 -9.63
CA ALA A 161 5.64 9.43 -9.79
C ALA A 161 5.29 8.20 -10.64
N ALA A 162 4.08 7.65 -10.44
CA ALA A 162 3.57 6.56 -11.26
C ALA A 162 3.36 7.00 -12.72
N ALA A 163 2.87 8.22 -12.94
CA ALA A 163 2.73 8.82 -14.27
C ALA A 163 4.08 8.91 -15.00
N ASP A 164 5.10 9.48 -14.34
CA ASP A 164 6.43 9.63 -14.93
C ASP A 164 7.07 8.27 -15.22
N ALA A 165 6.91 7.30 -14.31
CA ALA A 165 7.36 5.93 -14.53
C ALA A 165 6.70 5.31 -15.76
N ALA A 166 5.39 5.48 -15.95
CA ALA A 166 4.65 4.93 -17.08
C ALA A 166 5.06 5.53 -18.43
N LEU A 167 5.52 6.79 -18.46
CA LEU A 167 5.91 7.49 -19.69
C LEU A 167 7.33 7.15 -20.18
N ARG A 168 8.16 6.47 -19.37
CA ARG A 168 9.56 6.13 -19.71
C ARG A 168 9.70 4.67 -20.15
N SER A 169 10.56 4.39 -21.13
CA SER A 169 10.71 3.02 -21.66
C SER A 169 11.77 2.17 -20.92
N ALA A 170 12.90 2.75 -20.53
CA ALA A 170 13.96 2.03 -19.81
C ALA A 170 13.85 2.27 -18.29
N GLY A 171 13.78 1.19 -17.52
CA GLY A 171 13.78 1.25 -16.05
C GLY A 171 12.44 1.59 -15.40
N SER A 172 11.36 1.75 -16.18
CA SER A 172 10.01 2.05 -15.69
C SER A 172 9.53 1.05 -14.63
N GLN A 173 9.62 -0.25 -14.94
CA GLN A 173 9.23 -1.32 -14.00
C GLN A 173 10.04 -1.28 -12.71
N ALA A 174 11.35 -1.06 -12.80
CA ALA A 174 12.21 -0.95 -11.61
C ALA A 174 11.87 0.28 -10.76
N LEU A 175 11.56 1.42 -11.40
CA LEU A 175 11.11 2.62 -10.70
C LEU A 175 9.77 2.37 -10.00
N MET A 176 8.85 1.69 -10.68
CA MET A 176 7.52 1.37 -10.18
C MET A 176 7.58 0.40 -8.98
N ASP A 177 8.37 -0.66 -9.08
CA ASP A 177 8.61 -1.58 -7.96
C ASP A 177 9.14 -0.83 -6.73
N ARG A 178 10.07 0.11 -6.93
CA ARG A 178 10.63 0.93 -5.84
C ARG A 178 9.62 1.94 -5.29
N LEU A 179 8.75 2.49 -6.13
CA LEU A 179 7.68 3.38 -5.72
C LEU A 179 6.65 2.64 -4.85
N LEU A 180 6.25 1.44 -5.24
CA LEU A 180 5.35 0.59 -4.48
C LEU A 180 5.98 0.08 -3.18
N ASP A 181 7.28 -0.26 -3.18
CA ASP A 181 8.00 -0.59 -1.96
C ASP A 181 7.98 0.59 -0.97
N TRP A 182 8.20 1.80 -1.48
CA TRP A 182 8.13 3.02 -0.67
C TRP A 182 6.73 3.25 -0.10
N ALA A 183 5.69 3.14 -0.93
CA ALA A 183 4.30 3.32 -0.50
C ALA A 183 3.92 2.31 0.59
N LEU A 184 4.23 1.02 0.39
CA LEU A 184 3.99 -0.02 1.39
C LEU A 184 4.68 0.28 2.72
N VAL A 185 5.95 0.70 2.69
CA VAL A 185 6.70 1.08 3.88
C VAL A 185 6.02 2.25 4.60
N CYS A 186 5.56 3.27 3.86
CA CYS A 186 4.86 4.42 4.42
C CYS A 186 3.55 3.98 5.11
N THR A 187 2.70 3.23 4.42
CA THR A 187 1.42 2.73 4.94
C THR A 187 1.62 1.89 6.20
N LEU A 188 2.57 0.96 6.18
CA LEU A 188 2.84 0.11 7.33
C LEU A 188 3.40 0.90 8.51
N ARG A 189 4.28 1.88 8.28
CA ARG A 189 4.76 2.78 9.34
C ARG A 189 3.62 3.53 10.00
N THR A 190 2.73 4.12 9.20
CA THR A 190 1.54 4.81 9.71
C THR A 190 0.67 3.88 10.53
N TRP A 191 0.45 2.64 10.06
CA TRP A 191 -0.30 1.64 10.81
C TRP A 191 0.38 1.27 12.14
N PHE A 192 1.68 0.98 12.13
CA PHE A 192 2.42 0.62 13.35
C PHE A 192 2.40 1.75 14.38
N ASP A 193 2.53 3.01 13.94
CA ASP A 193 2.46 4.18 14.82
C ASP A 193 1.06 4.32 15.45
N ARG A 194 -0.02 4.04 14.70
CA ARG A 194 -1.40 4.01 15.21
C ARG A 194 -1.66 2.83 16.15
N ALA A 195 -1.29 1.61 15.75
CA ALA A 195 -1.49 0.39 16.54
C ALA A 195 -0.73 0.45 17.88
N GLY A 196 0.47 1.05 17.91
CA GLY A 196 1.21 1.31 19.14
C GLY A 196 0.57 2.37 20.04
N SER A 197 -0.23 3.28 19.48
CA SER A 197 -0.93 4.35 20.21
C SER A 197 -2.30 3.91 20.74
N GLU A 198 -2.95 2.93 20.09
CA GLU A 198 -4.28 2.41 20.45
C GLU A 198 -4.23 1.15 21.34
N ALA A 199 -3.04 0.63 21.68
CA ALA A 199 -2.92 -0.55 22.52
C ALA A 199 -3.40 -0.29 23.97
N PRO A 200 -4.46 -0.97 24.46
CA PRO A 200 -4.68 -1.11 25.89
C PRO A 200 -3.48 -1.86 26.48
N THR A 201 -3.17 -1.65 27.75
CA THR A 201 -1.96 -2.08 28.49
C THR A 201 -1.70 -3.60 28.62
N GLY A 202 -2.05 -4.40 27.61
CA GLY A 202 -1.93 -5.85 27.56
C GLY A 202 -1.13 -6.46 26.39
N ILE A 203 -0.62 -5.66 25.44
CA ILE A 203 0.34 -6.16 24.42
C ILE A 203 1.66 -5.39 24.57
N ALA A 204 2.35 -5.62 25.68
CA ALA A 204 3.67 -5.07 25.91
C ALA A 204 4.75 -6.00 25.32
N ALA A 205 5.18 -5.72 24.09
CA ALA A 205 6.57 -5.89 23.62
C ALA A 205 6.74 -5.33 22.20
N TRP A 206 6.43 -4.05 21.99
CA TRP A 206 6.99 -3.30 20.86
C TRP A 206 7.75 -2.09 21.39
N PRO A 207 8.97 -1.79 20.91
CA PRO A 207 9.72 -0.65 21.43
C PRO A 207 9.04 0.65 20.99
N THR A 208 8.25 1.24 21.89
CA THR A 208 7.78 2.61 21.77
C THR A 208 8.98 3.56 21.76
N ARG A 209 8.92 4.57 20.90
CA ARG A 209 9.89 5.68 20.85
C ARG A 209 10.14 6.20 22.27
N SER A 210 11.35 6.02 22.77
CA SER A 210 11.86 6.77 23.92
C SER A 210 11.99 8.23 23.48
N SER A 211 10.95 9.03 23.70
CA SER A 211 11.10 10.49 23.73
C SER A 211 11.86 10.85 25.00
N ALA A 212 13.19 10.74 24.96
CA ALA A 212 14.02 11.40 25.95
C ALA A 212 13.90 12.92 25.69
N PRO A 213 13.48 13.73 26.67
CA PRO A 213 13.43 15.17 26.48
C PRO A 213 14.84 15.69 26.22
N LEU A 214 15.00 16.51 25.17
CA LEU A 214 16.21 17.30 24.95
C LEU A 214 16.46 18.13 26.23
N SER A 215 17.44 17.71 27.02
CA SER A 215 18.01 18.54 28.08
C SER A 215 18.58 19.80 27.44
N LYS A 216 17.98 20.96 27.76
CA LYS A 216 18.45 22.28 27.33
C LYS A 216 19.94 22.44 27.68
N PRO A 217 20.77 23.02 26.80
CA PRO A 217 22.15 23.32 27.14
C PRO A 217 22.19 24.34 28.28
N SER A 218 22.86 23.98 29.37
CA SER A 218 23.14 24.86 30.50
C SER A 218 24.13 25.95 30.08
N THR A 219 23.72 27.20 30.15
CA THR A 219 24.55 28.38 29.96
C THR A 219 25.64 28.43 31.04
N PRO A 220 26.92 28.60 30.71
CA PRO A 220 27.97 28.77 31.72
C PRO A 220 27.86 30.17 32.36
N GLY A 221 27.77 30.21 33.69
CA GLY A 221 27.81 31.43 34.49
C GLY A 221 29.21 32.09 34.51
N PRO A 222 29.29 33.39 34.81
CA PRO A 222 30.53 34.17 34.66
C PRO A 222 31.60 33.76 35.70
N PRO A 223 32.89 34.00 35.40
CA PRO A 223 33.99 33.64 36.29
C PRO A 223 33.96 34.49 37.56
N ARG A 224 34.15 33.82 38.70
CA ARG A 224 34.39 34.48 40.00
C ARG A 224 35.84 34.93 40.05
N ASP A 225 36.05 36.24 40.15
CA ASP A 225 37.34 36.83 40.50
C ASP A 225 37.76 36.38 41.92
N GLY A 226 38.93 35.76 41.98
CA GLY A 226 39.64 35.41 43.21
C GLY A 226 40.36 36.64 43.76
N ARG A 227 40.32 36.75 45.08
CA ARG A 227 41.00 37.74 45.92
C ARG A 227 42.43 37.30 46.22
#